data_AF-T1B8X1-F1
#
_entry.id   AF-T1B8X1-F1
#
_cell.length_a   1.000
_cell.length_b   1.000
_cell.length_c   1.000
_cell.angle_alpha   90.00
_cell.angle_beta   90.00
_cell.angle_gamma   90.00
#
_symmetry.space_group_name_H-M   'P 1'
#
loop_
_entity.id
_entity.type
_entity.pdbx_description
1 polymer ?
#
loop_
_entity_poly.entity_id
_entity_poly.type
_entity_poly.pdbx_seq_one_letter_code
_entity_poly.pdbx_strand_id
1 'polypeptide(L)' 'MPIALINGRVLRGTSLVSGQCVLIGEGRIRDIVPAEDARCRGFERVDLGGALLLPGFIDIQVNGGGG' A
#
# COMPACT_ATOMS: atom_id res chain seq x y z
N MET A 1 -8.09 -12.06 -3.16
CA MET A 1 -7.25 -11.84 -4.36
C MET A 1 -5.95 -11.19 -3.92
N PRO A 2 -4.78 -11.77 -4.20
CA PRO A 2 -3.49 -11.20 -3.83
C PRO A 2 -3.15 -10.00 -4.74
N ILE A 3 -2.90 -8.83 -4.15
CA ILE A 3 -2.64 -7.56 -4.85
C ILE A 3 -1.23 -7.04 -4.52
N ALA A 4 -0.56 -6.48 -5.51
CA ALA A 4 0.68 -5.71 -5.37
C ALA A 4 0.39 -4.25 -5.71
N LEU A 5 0.45 -3.36 -4.70
CA LEU A 5 0.39 -1.92 -4.92
C LEU A 5 1.78 -1.43 -5.34
N ILE A 6 1.89 -0.82 -6.51
CA ILE A 6 3.16 -0.38 -7.11
C ILE A 6 3.10 1.10 -7.51
N ASN A 7 4.28 1.66 -7.83
CA ASN A 7 4.40 3.04 -8.30
C ASN A 7 3.75 4.05 -7.33
N GLY A 8 3.83 3.78 -6.03
CA GLY A 8 3.43 4.71 -4.98
C GLY A 8 4.64 5.18 -4.17
N ARG A 9 4.47 6.26 -3.42
CA ARG A 9 5.40 6.69 -2.37
C ARG A 9 4.87 6.22 -1.03
N VAL A 10 5.52 5.22 -0.45
CA VAL A 10 5.03 4.51 0.74
C VAL A 10 5.59 5.19 1.99
N LEU A 11 4.73 5.53 2.95
CA LEU A 11 5.20 5.98 4.26
C LEU A 11 5.76 4.79 5.04
N ARG A 12 7.08 4.82 5.30
CA ARG A 12 7.78 3.87 6.17
C ARG A 12 8.34 4.62 7.36
N GLY A 13 7.83 4.33 8.56
CA GLY A 13 8.17 5.11 9.75
C GLY A 13 7.79 6.57 9.54
N THR A 14 8.80 7.45 9.46
CA THR A 14 8.64 8.90 9.27
C THR A 14 9.00 9.39 7.86
N SER A 15 9.33 8.49 6.93
CA SER A 15 9.84 8.84 5.60
C SER A 15 8.97 8.30 4.47
N LEU A 16 8.82 9.08 3.40
CA LEU A 16 8.21 8.61 2.15
C LEU A 16 9.27 7.95 1.26
N VAL A 17 9.04 6.70 0.87
CA VAL A 17 9.98 5.89 0.09
C VAL A 17 9.34 5.48 -1.24
N SER A 18 10.00 5.85 -2.35
CA SER A 18 9.63 5.45 -3.71
C SER A 18 10.21 4.08 -4.08
N GLY A 19 9.79 3.51 -5.21
CA GLY A 19 10.35 2.24 -5.72
C GLY A 19 9.98 1.03 -4.87
N GLN A 20 8.86 1.11 -4.14
CA GLN A 20 8.36 0.04 -3.28
C GLN A 20 7.15 -0.66 -3.90
N CYS A 21 6.93 -1.90 -3.48
CA CYS A 21 5.79 -2.75 -3.81
C CYS A 21 5.20 -3.29 -2.50
N VAL A 22 3.94 -2.96 -2.20
CA VAL A 22 3.22 -3.47 -1.02
C VAL A 22 2.41 -4.69 -1.45
N LEU A 23 2.77 -5.85 -0.93
CA LEU A 23 2.10 -7.12 -1.21
C LEU A 23 0.98 -7.35 -0.20
N ILE A 24 -0.24 -7.58 -0.68
CA ILE A 24 -1.43 -7.78 0.14
C ILE A 24 -2.04 -9.13 -0.21
N GLY A 25 -2.35 -9.93 0.79
CA GLY A 25 -3.02 -11.22 0.63
C GLY A 25 -3.79 -11.58 1.89
N GLU A 26 -4.97 -12.18 1.73
CA GLU A 26 -5.82 -12.63 2.85
C GLU A 26 -6.11 -11.52 3.87
N GLY A 27 -6.37 -10.30 3.39
CA GLY A 27 -6.68 -9.14 4.23
C GLY A 27 -5.50 -8.61 5.04
N ARG A 28 -4.27 -9.04 4.75
CA ARG A 28 -3.05 -8.61 5.46
C ARG A 28 -1.99 -8.12 4.49
N ILE A 29 -1.14 -7.21 4.97
CA ILE A 29 0.14 -6.89 4.32
C ILE A 29 1.03 -8.11 4.50
N ARG A 30 1.39 -8.76 3.38
CA ARG A 30 2.27 -9.94 3.33
C ARG A 30 3.74 -9.54 3.46
N ASP A 31 4.15 -8.50 2.73
CA ASP A 31 5.50 -7.93 2.76
C ASP A 31 5.50 -6.56 2.07
N ILE A 32 6.59 -5.79 2.23
CA ILE A 32 6.85 -4.59 1.44
C ILE A 32 8.29 -4.68 0.91
N VAL A 33 8.40 -4.80 -0.41
CA VAL A 33 9.63 -5.18 -1.12
C VAL A 33 10.00 -4.12 -2.18
N PRO A 34 11.23 -4.12 -2.73
CA PRO A 34 11.54 -3.31 -3.91
C PRO A 34 10.59 -3.60 -5.08
N ALA A 35 10.27 -2.61 -5.90
CA ALA A 35 9.27 -2.74 -6.98
C ALA A 35 9.65 -3.76 -8.06
N GLU A 36 10.95 -4.00 -8.23
CA GLU A 36 11.57 -4.95 -9.13
C GLU A 36 11.68 -6.38 -8.57
N ASP A 37 11.32 -6.61 -7.30
CA ASP A 37 11.37 -7.91 -6.66
C ASP A 37 10.47 -8.92 -7.39
N ALA A 38 10.99 -10.13 -7.65
CA ALA A 38 10.28 -11.19 -8.36
C ALA A 38 8.97 -11.59 -7.67
N ARG A 39 8.87 -11.41 -6.34
CA ARG A 39 7.66 -11.70 -5.55
C ARG A 39 6.44 -10.88 -5.99
N CYS A 40 6.64 -9.69 -6.58
CA CYS A 40 5.54 -8.86 -7.09
C CYS A 40 4.87 -9.45 -8.36
N ARG A 41 5.51 -10.42 -9.05
CA ARG A 41 4.97 -11.00 -10.30
C ARG A 41 3.80 -11.96 -10.08
N GLY A 42 3.65 -12.53 -8.89
CA GLY A 42 2.58 -13.47 -8.55
C GLY A 42 1.28 -12.81 -8.07
N PHE A 43 1.22 -11.47 -8.08
CA PHE A 43 0.11 -10.67 -7.55
C PHE A 43 -0.49 -9.83 -8.68
N GLU A 44 -1.78 -9.53 -8.58
CA GLU A 44 -2.40 -8.54 -9.45
C GLU A 44 -1.79 -7.17 -9.15
N ARG A 45 -1.32 -6.46 -10.17
CA ARG A 45 -0.62 -5.18 -9.97
C ARG A 45 -1.60 -4.02 -10.08
N VAL A 46 -1.60 -3.18 -9.05
CA VAL A 46 -2.35 -1.91 -9.03
C VAL A 46 -1.34 -0.78 -9.06
N ASP A 47 -1.34 -0.04 -10.17
CA ASP A 47 -0.52 1.15 -10.34
C ASP A 47 -1.15 2.35 -9.62
N LEU A 48 -0.42 2.93 -8.67
CA LEU A 48 -0.85 4.08 -7.88
C LEU A 48 -0.51 5.44 -8.52
N GLY A 49 0.13 5.47 -9.69
CA GLY A 49 0.38 6.69 -10.45
C GLY A 49 1.25 7.74 -9.74
N GLY A 50 2.17 7.31 -8.87
CA GLY A 50 3.02 8.17 -8.05
C GLY A 50 2.37 8.72 -6.78
N ALA A 51 1.13 8.31 -6.48
CA ALA A 51 0.38 8.76 -5.30
C ALA A 51 1.03 8.32 -3.98
N LEU A 52 0.59 8.94 -2.89
CA LEU A 52 1.01 8.55 -1.54
C LEU A 52 0.26 7.29 -1.11
N LEU A 53 0.99 6.32 -0.56
CA LEU A 53 0.41 5.17 0.11
C LEU A 53 0.73 5.28 1.61
N LEU A 54 -0.32 5.50 2.40
CA LEU A 54 -0.25 5.71 3.84
C LEU A 54 -1.01 4.58 4.56
N PRO A 55 -0.74 4.33 5.85
CA PRO A 55 -1.68 3.61 6.70
C PRO A 55 -3.05 4.28 6.66
N GLY A 56 -4.12 3.48 6.69
CA GLY A 56 -5.47 4.01 6.82
C GLY A 56 -5.58 4.85 8.09
N PHE A 57 -6.25 5.99 7.99
CA PHE A 57 -6.46 6.84 9.16
C PHE A 57 -7.36 6.15 10.19
N ILE A 58 -7.06 6.40 11.46
CA ILE A 58 -7.88 5.95 12.59
C ILE A 58 -8.57 7.19 13.13
N ASP A 59 -9.88 7.25 12.94
CA ASP A 59 -10.72 8.27 13.57
C ASP A 59 -11.22 7.73 14.91
N ILE A 60 -10.84 8.41 16.00
CA ILE A 60 -11.19 8.01 17.37
C ILE A 60 -12.47 8.68 17.88
N GLN A 61 -13.05 9.62 17.14
CA GLN A 61 -14.30 10.27 17.51
C GLN A 61 -15.13 10.60 16.27
N VAL A 62 -16.16 9.80 16.03
CA VAL A 62 -17.15 10.05 14.96
C VAL A 62 -18.53 10.27 15.56
N ASN A 63 -19.20 11.34 15.12
CA ASN A 63 -20.62 11.60 15.42
C ASN A 63 -21.53 11.43 14.19
N GLY A 64 -20.95 11.30 13.00
CA GLY A 64 -21.60 11.20 11.68
C GLY A 64 -20.55 11.33 10.57
N GLY A 65 -20.85 10.87 9.35
CA GLY A 65 -19.83 10.76 8.29
C GLY A 65 -20.33 10.71 6.84
N GLY A 66 -21.59 11.06 6.58
CA GLY A 66 -22.16 10.91 5.23
C GLY A 66 -23.29 11.87 4.86
N GLY A 67 -23.58 12.88 5.70
CA GLY A 67 -24.84 13.64 5.61
C GLY A 67 -26.02 12.86 6.16
#